data_AF-A0A0Q8D0F6-F1
#
_entry.id   AF-A0A0Q8D0F6-F1
#
_cell.length_a   1.000
_cell.length_b   1.000
_cell.length_c   1.000
_cell.angle_alpha   90.00
_cell.angle_beta   90.00
_cell.angle_gamma   90.00
#
_symmetry.space_group_name_H-M   'P 1'
#
loop_
_entity.id
_entity.type
_entity.pdbx_description
1 polymer ?
#
loop_
_entity_poly.entity_id
_entity_poly.type
_entity_poly.pdbx_seq_one_letter_code
_entity_poly.pdbx_strand_id
1 'polypeptide(L)'
;MWDLFKAELLRFRAWAIAYAAVQLVVLGFMSRVVDLAQQSYLVYQVIGIVYAVSGLLLGLYQMGGYRRPNAWLNLLHRPLPHARVALALVGAGALLLAIAVLLPLLLVAAWQEFMTARVLDLRHLLLAASGLLLALCAYLAGGYAMLADKRYGWSALVLVFGLLIARATGLGAIALQLYLLIVLAAMLLIAFKPDLSAPPRNAAAALLTAIPLQFALWFALVIVGFGVEFVWIAQGSHPNNMAVAPPGGEKEAEFSEGRDLMRMGLAGSRDPQAELWREQALISEIYGTGPGLRGLPQRNQLTNREPMEFDDETQRQRWVFSHDRMRFEGYSLVDKRAVGSLGVDGDAAFPQPAQPGPEGLLVARDAVYQYDSDARRVLPRARLPRGEVLTGLDKVGDSAVLLSDRALYFYDLRELDNDDGVLKPRQRVALPGRSGDLVRIDLMELLDGYLVSFLFTYASHNAEGVLPYQQLLRVDDAGRTTPVARRQLSLDYPIAWRYQNWYTSPLLYRAQKALLALHSGYLPERDMATPQAPRTAQWIAGALLLLSVLGALWRLPRTALSRPARIAWLAACAALGLPALMSLWLIYRPRETLDELPSAQAAMA
;
A
#
# COMPACT_ATOMS: atom_id res chain seq x y z
N MET A 1 16.56 -35.64 -13.63
CA MET A 1 16.21 -34.36 -12.96
C MET A 1 17.31 -33.34 -13.17
N TRP A 2 18.56 -33.67 -12.80
CA TRP A 2 19.73 -32.83 -13.03
C TRP A 2 19.94 -32.43 -14.50
N ASP A 3 19.79 -33.35 -15.45
CA ASP A 3 20.02 -33.03 -16.87
C ASP A 3 19.01 -32.03 -17.43
N LEU A 4 17.74 -32.11 -17.00
CA LEU A 4 16.70 -31.16 -17.41
C LEU A 4 16.99 -29.76 -16.83
N PHE A 5 17.34 -29.71 -15.56
CA PHE A 5 17.75 -28.47 -14.89
C PHE A 5 18.97 -27.84 -15.59
N LYS A 6 20.02 -28.62 -15.85
CA LYS A 6 21.23 -28.16 -16.54
C LYS A 6 20.94 -27.70 -17.97
N ALA A 7 20.10 -28.42 -18.71
CA ALA A 7 19.70 -28.04 -20.07
C ALA A 7 19.00 -26.68 -20.10
N GLU A 8 18.08 -26.43 -19.14
CA GLU A 8 17.41 -25.14 -19.01
C GLU A 8 18.39 -24.00 -18.66
N LEU A 9 19.34 -24.24 -17.76
CA LEU A 9 20.37 -23.26 -17.45
C LEU A 9 21.20 -22.92 -18.68
N LEU A 10 21.64 -23.94 -19.44
CA LEU A 10 22.40 -23.74 -20.66
C LEU A 10 21.60 -22.98 -21.72
N ARG A 11 20.28 -23.22 -21.82
CA ARG A 11 19.39 -22.54 -22.75
C ARG A 11 19.35 -21.02 -22.53
N PHE A 12 19.34 -20.57 -21.27
CA PHE A 12 19.21 -19.16 -20.92
C PHE A 12 20.51 -18.49 -20.44
N ARG A 13 21.62 -19.23 -20.36
CA ARG A 13 22.89 -18.77 -19.80
C ARG A 13 23.34 -17.42 -20.36
N ALA A 14 23.39 -17.29 -21.68
CA ALA A 14 23.87 -16.06 -22.32
C ALA A 14 22.98 -14.85 -21.99
N TRP A 15 21.66 -15.04 -21.99
CA TRP A 15 20.70 -14.00 -21.64
C TRP A 15 20.79 -13.59 -20.17
N ALA A 16 20.92 -14.54 -19.26
CA ALA A 16 21.07 -14.25 -17.83
C ALA A 16 22.37 -13.48 -17.53
N ILE A 17 23.49 -13.87 -18.16
CA ILE A 17 24.77 -13.16 -18.03
C ILE A 17 24.68 -11.75 -18.61
N ALA A 18 24.11 -11.61 -19.82
CA ALA A 18 23.95 -10.30 -20.46
C ALA A 18 23.06 -9.37 -19.60
N TYR A 19 21.95 -9.88 -19.08
CA TYR A 19 21.07 -9.11 -18.19
C TYR A 19 21.79 -8.71 -16.90
N ALA A 20 22.52 -9.63 -16.25
CA ALA A 20 23.29 -9.33 -15.05
C ALA A 20 24.33 -8.23 -15.30
N ALA A 21 25.02 -8.28 -16.45
CA ALA A 21 25.99 -7.25 -16.83
C ALA A 21 25.34 -5.89 -17.06
N VAL A 22 24.21 -5.84 -17.79
CA VAL A 22 23.44 -4.59 -17.99
C VAL A 22 22.97 -4.03 -16.65
N GLN A 23 22.43 -4.89 -15.78
CA GLN A 23 21.98 -4.46 -14.46
C GLN A 23 23.13 -3.93 -13.60
N LEU A 24 24.30 -4.57 -13.61
CA LEU A 24 25.50 -4.06 -12.93
C LEU A 24 25.91 -2.68 -13.44
N VAL A 25 25.87 -2.46 -14.76
CA VAL A 25 26.18 -1.14 -15.35
C VAL A 25 25.17 -0.09 -14.90
N VAL A 26 23.88 -0.40 -14.93
CA VAL A 26 22.83 0.52 -14.48
C VAL A 26 22.96 0.83 -12.99
N LEU A 27 23.16 -0.18 -12.14
CA LEU A 27 23.32 0.01 -10.70
C LEU A 27 24.62 0.77 -10.38
N GLY A 28 25.71 0.50 -11.09
CA GLY A 28 26.97 1.22 -10.95
C GLY A 28 26.87 2.68 -11.40
N PHE A 29 26.11 2.96 -12.46
CA PHE A 29 25.80 4.32 -12.86
C PHE A 29 24.94 5.02 -11.80
N MET A 30 23.85 4.38 -11.37
CA MET A 30 22.97 4.95 -10.35
C MET A 30 23.70 5.21 -9.03
N SER A 31 24.60 4.32 -8.60
CA SER A 31 25.40 4.52 -7.38
C SER A 31 26.35 5.71 -7.49
N ARG A 32 26.70 6.16 -8.70
CA ARG A 32 27.47 7.40 -8.92
C ARG A 32 26.60 8.65 -8.84
N VAL A 33 25.35 8.57 -9.30
CA VAL A 33 24.43 9.72 -9.34
C VAL A 33 23.75 9.95 -8.00
N VAL A 34 23.36 8.88 -7.32
CA VAL A 34 22.60 8.91 -6.07
C VAL A 34 23.10 7.88 -5.07
N ASP A 35 22.75 8.04 -3.79
CA ASP A 35 22.93 6.96 -2.82
C ASP A 35 21.78 5.96 -2.94
N LEU A 36 22.07 4.80 -3.54
CA LEU A 36 21.11 3.71 -3.71
C LEU A 36 20.56 3.15 -2.39
N ALA A 37 21.24 3.35 -1.26
CA ALA A 37 20.79 2.90 0.06
C ALA A 37 19.77 3.87 0.69
N GLN A 38 19.68 5.11 0.20
CA GLN A 38 18.84 6.17 0.77
C GLN A 38 17.69 6.61 -0.15
N GLN A 39 17.38 5.82 -1.17
CA GLN A 39 16.32 6.16 -2.12
C GLN A 39 14.92 6.11 -1.49
N SER A 40 14.01 6.90 -2.04
CA SER A 40 12.62 6.92 -1.62
C SER A 40 11.88 5.63 -2.00
N TYR A 41 10.75 5.41 -1.35
CA TYR A 41 9.89 4.25 -1.57
C TYR A 41 9.50 4.10 -3.05
N LEU A 42 9.21 5.22 -3.73
CA LEU A 42 8.82 5.22 -5.14
C LEU A 42 9.94 4.66 -6.04
N VAL A 43 11.19 5.03 -5.80
CA VAL A 43 12.33 4.54 -6.60
C VAL A 43 12.49 3.03 -6.41
N TYR A 44 12.43 2.54 -5.17
CA TYR A 44 12.48 1.10 -4.92
C TYR A 44 11.28 0.36 -5.50
N GLN A 45 10.10 0.97 -5.51
CA GLN A 45 8.90 0.40 -6.13
C GLN A 45 9.08 0.26 -7.65
N VAL A 46 9.65 1.26 -8.33
CA VAL A 46 9.97 1.20 -9.76
C VAL A 46 10.98 0.09 -10.06
N ILE A 47 12.07 0.01 -9.29
CA ILE A 47 13.07 -1.07 -9.43
C ILE A 47 12.41 -2.45 -9.20
N GLY A 48 11.56 -2.57 -8.17
CA GLY A 48 10.80 -3.78 -7.88
C GLY A 48 9.85 -4.17 -9.02
N ILE A 49 9.18 -3.20 -9.65
CA ILE A 49 8.34 -3.42 -10.83
C ILE A 49 9.18 -3.95 -11.99
N VAL A 50 10.35 -3.38 -12.26
CA VAL A 50 11.25 -3.87 -13.31
C VAL A 50 11.63 -5.33 -13.06
N TYR A 51 12.00 -5.68 -11.83
CA TYR A 51 12.33 -7.08 -11.49
C TYR A 51 11.12 -8.02 -11.58
N ALA A 52 9.94 -7.57 -11.16
CA ALA A 52 8.71 -8.32 -11.32
C ALA A 52 8.39 -8.54 -12.82
N VAL A 53 8.53 -7.52 -13.66
CA VAL A 53 8.33 -7.64 -15.12
C VAL A 53 9.35 -8.61 -15.73
N SER A 54 10.63 -8.51 -15.38
CA SER A 54 11.66 -9.45 -15.84
C SER A 54 11.36 -10.89 -15.44
N GLY A 55 10.95 -11.11 -14.20
CA GLY A 55 10.50 -12.42 -13.72
C GLY A 55 9.29 -12.93 -14.50
N LEU A 56 8.27 -12.10 -14.64
CA LEU A 56 7.05 -12.41 -15.40
C LEU A 56 7.36 -12.82 -16.83
N LEU A 57 8.16 -12.02 -17.55
CA LEU A 57 8.55 -12.29 -18.93
C LEU A 57 9.33 -13.60 -19.06
N LEU A 58 10.26 -13.89 -18.13
CA LEU A 58 10.95 -15.17 -18.10
C LEU A 58 9.97 -16.33 -17.89
N GLY A 59 9.02 -16.20 -16.97
CA GLY A 59 8.02 -17.23 -16.69
C GLY A 59 7.12 -17.50 -17.89
N LEU A 60 6.63 -16.42 -18.52
CA LEU A 60 5.84 -16.46 -19.74
C LEU A 60 6.61 -17.14 -20.87
N TYR A 61 7.87 -16.74 -21.11
CA TYR A 61 8.67 -17.26 -22.19
C TYR A 61 9.07 -18.73 -21.97
N GLN A 62 9.58 -19.05 -20.78
CA GLN A 62 10.04 -20.40 -20.43
C GLN A 62 8.91 -21.42 -20.51
N MET A 63 7.77 -21.14 -19.86
CA MET A 63 6.63 -22.07 -19.84
C MET A 63 5.84 -22.02 -21.15
N GLY A 64 5.76 -20.87 -21.81
CA GLY A 64 5.15 -20.73 -23.13
C GLY A 64 5.85 -21.58 -24.20
N GLY A 65 7.18 -21.73 -24.12
CA GLY A 65 7.94 -22.65 -24.98
C GLY A 65 7.52 -24.11 -24.81
N TYR A 66 7.15 -24.51 -23.59
CA TYR A 66 6.70 -25.86 -23.26
C TYR A 66 5.21 -26.11 -23.52
N ARG A 67 4.38 -25.07 -23.61
CA ARG A 67 2.93 -25.21 -23.89
C ARG A 67 2.64 -25.82 -25.27
N ARG A 68 3.58 -25.77 -26.21
CA ARG A 68 3.41 -26.35 -27.56
C ARG A 68 3.14 -27.87 -27.45
N PRO A 69 2.11 -28.43 -28.12
CA PRO A 69 1.67 -29.82 -27.91
C PRO A 69 2.79 -30.85 -27.94
N ASN A 70 3.67 -30.80 -28.95
CA ASN A 70 4.79 -31.75 -29.08
C ASN A 70 5.82 -31.62 -27.96
N ALA A 71 6.12 -30.38 -27.53
CA ALA A 71 7.05 -30.13 -26.43
C ALA A 71 6.46 -30.55 -25.09
N TRP A 72 5.17 -30.28 -24.87
CA TRP A 72 4.43 -30.64 -23.67
C TRP A 72 4.34 -32.16 -23.50
N LEU A 73 3.96 -32.87 -24.57
CA LEU A 73 3.88 -34.33 -24.56
C LEU A 73 5.26 -34.95 -24.31
N ASN A 74 6.30 -34.50 -25.01
CA ASN A 74 7.67 -34.98 -24.78
C ASN A 74 8.11 -34.75 -23.32
N LEU A 75 7.80 -33.58 -22.76
CA LEU A 75 8.12 -33.25 -21.38
C LEU A 75 7.43 -34.18 -20.36
N LEU A 76 6.16 -34.51 -20.59
CA LEU A 76 5.36 -35.39 -19.72
C LEU A 76 5.65 -36.88 -19.89
N HIS A 77 6.10 -37.31 -21.08
CA HIS A 77 6.48 -38.71 -21.33
C HIS A 77 7.82 -39.11 -20.72
N ARG A 78 8.57 -38.16 -20.14
CA ARG A 78 9.80 -38.48 -19.40
C ARG A 78 9.45 -39.40 -18.22
N PRO A 79 10.30 -40.39 -17.88
CA PRO A 79 10.08 -41.31 -16.76
C PRO A 79 10.33 -40.64 -15.40
N LEU A 80 9.68 -39.51 -15.15
CA LEU A 80 9.77 -38.71 -13.95
C LEU A 80 8.37 -38.26 -13.52
N PRO A 81 8.07 -38.24 -12.21
CA PRO A 81 6.84 -37.62 -11.73
C PRO A 81 6.74 -36.16 -12.20
N HIS A 82 5.55 -35.75 -12.64
CA HIS A 82 5.30 -34.41 -13.20
C HIS A 82 5.78 -33.29 -12.27
N ALA A 83 5.60 -33.44 -10.95
CA ALA A 83 6.09 -32.48 -9.97
C ALA A 83 7.61 -32.31 -10.00
N ARG A 84 8.39 -33.38 -10.22
CA ARG A 84 9.86 -33.30 -10.32
C ARG A 84 10.30 -32.59 -11.59
N VAL A 85 9.54 -32.76 -12.68
CA VAL A 85 9.77 -32.04 -13.94
C VAL A 85 9.52 -30.56 -13.74
N ALA A 86 8.37 -30.19 -13.17
CA ALA A 86 8.02 -28.81 -12.84
C ALA A 86 9.07 -28.16 -11.92
N LEU A 87 9.46 -28.83 -10.84
CA LEU A 87 10.48 -28.32 -9.90
C LEU A 87 11.86 -28.13 -10.56
N ALA A 88 12.24 -29.00 -11.50
CA ALA A 88 13.50 -28.83 -12.24
C ALA A 88 13.47 -27.57 -13.14
N LEU A 89 12.36 -27.32 -13.84
CA LEU A 89 12.19 -26.13 -14.68
C LEU A 89 12.16 -24.85 -13.85
N VAL A 90 11.34 -24.86 -12.79
CA VAL A 90 11.20 -23.73 -11.84
C VAL A 90 12.51 -23.44 -11.13
N GLY A 91 13.22 -24.47 -10.66
CA GLY A 91 14.52 -24.33 -10.04
C GLY A 91 15.55 -23.69 -10.97
N ALA A 92 15.55 -24.08 -12.26
CA ALA A 92 16.44 -23.46 -13.24
C ALA A 92 16.10 -21.98 -13.46
N GLY A 93 14.81 -21.65 -13.62
CA GLY A 93 14.35 -20.25 -13.71
C GLY A 93 14.71 -19.42 -12.48
N ALA A 94 14.56 -20.00 -11.28
CA ALA A 94 14.91 -19.35 -10.03
C ALA A 94 16.41 -19.06 -9.90
N LEU A 95 17.27 -20.00 -10.31
CA LEU A 95 18.72 -19.78 -10.32
C LEU A 95 19.13 -18.71 -11.35
N LEU A 96 18.50 -18.72 -12.53
CA LEU A 96 18.74 -17.68 -13.54
C LEU A 96 18.38 -16.29 -13.00
N LEU A 97 17.27 -16.15 -12.29
CA LEU A 97 16.89 -14.89 -11.63
C LEU A 97 17.81 -14.52 -10.47
N ALA A 98 18.31 -15.49 -9.70
CA ALA A 98 19.31 -15.22 -8.67
C ALA A 98 20.61 -14.67 -9.28
N ILE A 99 21.08 -15.23 -10.40
CA ILE A 99 22.26 -14.73 -11.12
C ILE A 99 21.97 -13.36 -11.76
N ALA A 100 20.80 -13.21 -12.37
CA ALA A 100 20.44 -12.02 -13.13
C ALA A 100 20.12 -10.81 -12.24
N VAL A 101 19.49 -11.02 -11.07
CA VAL A 101 18.96 -9.96 -10.21
C VAL A 101 19.70 -9.88 -8.87
N LEU A 102 19.75 -10.98 -8.11
CA LEU A 102 20.29 -10.95 -6.74
C LEU A 102 21.81 -10.70 -6.74
N LEU A 103 22.55 -11.41 -7.60
CA LEU A 103 24.00 -11.30 -7.63
C LEU A 103 24.48 -9.86 -7.95
N PRO A 104 23.97 -9.15 -8.98
CA PRO A 104 24.29 -7.75 -9.18
C PRO A 104 24.01 -6.85 -7.98
N LEU A 105 22.88 -7.04 -7.31
CA LEU A 105 22.52 -6.25 -6.12
C LEU A 105 23.51 -6.50 -4.98
N LEU A 106 23.87 -7.76 -4.72
CA LEU A 106 24.85 -8.13 -3.69
C LEU A 106 26.26 -7.62 -4.01
N LEU A 107 26.67 -7.64 -5.29
CA LEU A 107 27.97 -7.11 -5.71
C LEU A 107 28.06 -5.59 -5.49
N VAL A 108 27.00 -4.85 -5.80
CA VAL A 108 26.94 -3.39 -5.57
C VAL A 108 26.89 -3.08 -4.08
N ALA A 109 26.10 -3.83 -3.30
CA ALA A 109 26.06 -3.68 -1.85
C ALA A 109 27.44 -3.96 -1.22
N ALA A 110 28.12 -5.05 -1.62
CA ALA A 110 29.46 -5.36 -1.16
C ALA A 110 30.47 -4.27 -1.55
N TRP A 111 30.38 -3.74 -2.77
CA TRP A 111 31.22 -2.60 -3.16
C TRP A 111 30.96 -1.36 -2.29
N GLN A 112 29.70 -1.03 -1.99
CA GLN A 112 29.38 0.09 -1.09
C GLN A 112 29.94 -0.12 0.31
N GLU A 113 29.78 -1.31 0.89
CA GLU A 113 30.27 -1.65 2.23
C GLU A 113 31.80 -1.54 2.34
N PHE A 114 32.53 -2.09 1.37
CA PHE A 114 33.98 -2.21 1.49
C PHE A 114 34.77 -1.04 0.88
N MET A 115 34.19 -0.30 -0.06
CA MET A 115 34.91 0.73 -0.82
C MET A 115 34.39 2.15 -0.60
N THR A 116 33.32 2.34 0.18
CA THR A 116 32.73 3.68 0.41
C THR A 116 32.40 3.89 1.89
N ALA A 117 32.20 5.15 2.28
CA ALA A 117 31.72 5.49 3.62
C ALA A 117 30.18 5.53 3.73
N ARG A 118 29.46 4.98 2.73
CA ARG A 118 28.00 4.96 2.73
C ARG A 118 27.47 3.95 3.74
N VAL A 119 26.28 4.22 4.27
CA VAL A 119 25.63 3.37 5.26
C VAL A 119 24.96 2.19 4.59
N LEU A 120 25.42 0.98 4.90
CA LEU A 120 24.78 -0.26 4.49
C LEU A 120 24.34 -1.08 5.72
N ASP A 121 23.09 -0.90 6.12
CA ASP A 121 22.42 -1.73 7.12
C ASP A 121 21.94 -3.09 6.57
N LEU A 122 21.61 -4.03 7.48
CA LEU A 122 21.00 -5.33 7.18
C LEU A 122 19.76 -5.24 6.27
N ARG A 123 18.96 -4.18 6.40
CA ARG A 123 17.76 -3.98 5.55
C ARG A 123 18.08 -3.89 4.06
N HIS A 124 19.28 -3.46 3.66
CA HIS A 124 19.66 -3.36 2.26
C HIS A 124 19.93 -4.75 1.66
N LEU A 125 20.45 -5.68 2.46
CA LEU A 125 20.54 -7.09 2.07
C LEU A 125 19.14 -7.71 1.95
N LEU A 126 18.22 -7.35 2.86
CA LEU A 126 16.82 -7.76 2.77
C LEU A 126 16.11 -7.13 1.56
N LEU A 127 16.46 -5.92 1.14
CA LEU A 127 15.97 -5.31 -0.10
C LEU A 127 16.45 -6.11 -1.33
N ALA A 128 17.70 -6.55 -1.35
CA ALA A 128 18.21 -7.40 -2.42
C ALA A 128 17.45 -8.75 -2.48
N ALA A 129 17.20 -9.36 -1.32
CA ALA A 129 16.39 -10.56 -1.20
C ALA A 129 14.93 -10.31 -1.65
N SER A 130 14.33 -9.19 -1.26
CA SER A 130 13.00 -8.75 -1.69
C SER A 130 12.91 -8.61 -3.21
N GLY A 131 13.91 -8.01 -3.85
CA GLY A 131 14.00 -7.90 -5.31
C GLY A 131 13.96 -9.25 -6.00
N LEU A 132 14.71 -10.24 -5.49
CA LEU A 132 14.65 -11.62 -5.98
C LEU A 132 13.27 -12.25 -5.74
N LEU A 133 12.70 -12.12 -4.54
CA LEU A 133 11.41 -12.70 -4.21
C LEU A 133 10.28 -12.15 -5.09
N LEU A 134 10.29 -10.84 -5.39
CA LEU A 134 9.37 -10.22 -6.33
C LEU A 134 9.51 -10.80 -7.74
N ALA A 135 10.74 -10.92 -8.23
CA ALA A 135 11.02 -11.56 -9.53
C ALA A 135 10.54 -13.01 -9.57
N LEU A 136 10.77 -13.78 -8.51
CA LEU A 136 10.33 -15.18 -8.40
C LEU A 136 8.80 -15.31 -8.33
N CYS A 137 8.12 -14.46 -7.54
CA CYS A 137 6.66 -14.44 -7.50
C CYS A 137 6.08 -14.15 -8.88
N ALA A 138 6.58 -13.12 -9.55
CA ALA A 138 6.12 -12.76 -10.88
C ALA A 138 6.45 -13.84 -11.93
N TYR A 139 7.61 -14.49 -11.83
CA TYR A 139 7.98 -15.64 -12.64
C TYR A 139 7.01 -16.81 -12.49
N LEU A 140 6.65 -17.19 -11.26
CA LEU A 140 5.68 -18.25 -11.01
C LEU A 140 4.29 -17.87 -11.50
N ALA A 141 3.88 -16.61 -11.34
CA ALA A 141 2.62 -16.10 -11.86
C ALA A 141 2.57 -16.14 -13.39
N GLY A 142 3.66 -15.76 -14.07
CA GLY A 142 3.78 -15.86 -15.53
C GLY A 142 3.76 -17.31 -16.00
N GLY A 143 4.48 -18.20 -15.31
CA GLY A 143 4.43 -19.63 -15.57
C GLY A 143 3.02 -20.21 -15.42
N TYR A 144 2.30 -19.82 -14.37
CA TYR A 144 0.92 -20.24 -14.14
C TYR A 144 -0.01 -19.71 -15.24
N ALA A 145 0.11 -18.43 -15.60
CA ALA A 145 -0.68 -17.83 -16.67
C ALA A 145 -0.48 -18.53 -18.02
N MET A 146 0.73 -19.07 -18.28
CA MET A 146 0.99 -19.86 -19.48
C MET A 146 0.50 -21.30 -19.40
N LEU A 147 0.46 -21.94 -18.24
CA LEU A 147 0.07 -23.35 -18.15
C LEU A 147 -1.42 -23.54 -17.87
N ALA A 148 -2.05 -22.65 -17.11
CA ALA A 148 -3.48 -22.72 -16.82
C ALA A 148 -4.36 -22.50 -18.07
N ASP A 149 -5.66 -22.76 -17.93
CA ASP A 149 -6.63 -22.46 -18.98
C ASP A 149 -6.70 -20.93 -19.18
N LYS A 150 -6.78 -20.51 -20.45
CA LYS A 150 -6.74 -19.10 -20.86
C LYS A 150 -7.83 -18.25 -20.21
N ARG A 151 -8.93 -18.86 -19.78
CA ARG A 151 -10.08 -18.17 -19.16
C ARG A 151 -9.77 -17.66 -17.76
N TYR A 152 -8.83 -18.26 -17.05
CA TYR A 152 -8.51 -17.89 -15.67
C TYR A 152 -7.01 -17.87 -15.35
N GLY A 153 -6.11 -18.19 -16.29
CA GLY A 153 -4.68 -18.25 -16.03
C GLY A 153 -4.08 -16.93 -15.54
N TRP A 154 -4.66 -15.80 -15.93
CA TRP A 154 -4.25 -14.48 -15.45
C TRP A 154 -4.56 -14.21 -13.97
N SER A 155 -5.31 -15.09 -13.29
CA SER A 155 -5.68 -14.90 -11.88
C SER A 155 -4.48 -14.80 -10.94
N ALA A 156 -3.37 -15.47 -11.24
CA ALA A 156 -2.16 -15.39 -10.44
C ALA A 156 -1.56 -13.97 -10.38
N LEU A 157 -1.83 -13.11 -11.39
CA LEU A 157 -1.33 -11.73 -11.41
C LEU A 157 -1.92 -10.88 -10.29
N VAL A 158 -3.12 -11.20 -9.78
CA VAL A 158 -3.70 -10.43 -8.67
C VAL A 158 -2.86 -10.55 -7.40
N LEU A 159 -2.15 -11.68 -7.21
CA LEU A 159 -1.28 -11.89 -6.06
C LEU A 159 -0.03 -11.00 -6.16
N VAL A 160 0.55 -10.90 -7.37
CA VAL A 160 1.69 -10.03 -7.64
C VAL A 160 1.29 -8.55 -7.52
N PHE A 161 0.13 -8.18 -8.07
CA PHE A 161 -0.42 -6.83 -7.91
C PHE A 161 -0.72 -6.52 -6.43
N GLY A 162 -1.19 -7.51 -5.67
CA GLY A 162 -1.39 -7.40 -4.23
C GLY A 162 -0.12 -6.99 -3.48
N LEU A 163 1.06 -7.46 -3.88
CA LEU A 163 2.34 -7.03 -3.28
C LEU A 163 2.65 -5.55 -3.53
N LEU A 164 2.22 -5.00 -4.66
CA LEU A 164 2.46 -3.59 -5.00
C LEU A 164 1.72 -2.63 -4.05
N ILE A 165 0.54 -3.05 -3.57
CA ILE A 165 -0.34 -2.25 -2.71
C ILE A 165 -0.36 -2.74 -1.26
N ALA A 166 0.37 -3.80 -0.94
CA ALA A 166 0.54 -4.31 0.41
C ALA A 166 1.31 -3.30 1.27
N ARG A 167 0.97 -3.26 2.56
CA ARG A 167 1.56 -2.31 3.51
C ARG A 167 2.49 -2.97 4.51
N ALA A 168 2.86 -4.23 4.24
CA ALA A 168 3.81 -4.95 5.07
C ALA A 168 5.16 -4.21 5.07
N THR A 169 5.78 -4.10 6.24
CA THR A 169 7.06 -3.40 6.40
C THR A 169 8.14 -4.35 6.94
N GLY A 170 9.41 -4.01 6.72
CA GLY A 170 10.56 -4.75 7.23
C GLY A 170 10.53 -6.26 6.91
N LEU A 171 10.79 -7.09 7.92
CA LEU A 171 10.70 -8.55 7.81
C LEU A 171 9.27 -9.04 7.50
N GLY A 172 8.25 -8.25 7.87
CA GLY A 172 6.87 -8.53 7.55
C GLY A 172 6.62 -8.60 6.03
N ALA A 173 7.28 -7.72 5.27
CA ALA A 173 7.21 -7.71 3.81
C ALA A 173 7.86 -8.95 3.19
N ILE A 174 9.03 -9.38 3.71
CA ILE A 174 9.72 -10.60 3.28
C ILE A 174 8.84 -11.83 3.55
N ALA A 175 8.23 -11.92 4.74
CA ALA A 175 7.32 -13.00 5.09
C ALA A 175 6.12 -13.06 4.15
N LEU A 176 5.51 -11.92 3.82
CA LEU A 176 4.39 -11.84 2.87
C LEU A 176 4.79 -12.33 1.48
N GLN A 177 5.95 -11.90 0.98
CA GLN A 177 6.48 -12.35 -0.31
C GLN A 177 6.74 -13.86 -0.33
N LEU A 178 7.29 -14.42 0.76
CA LEU A 178 7.49 -15.87 0.90
C LEU A 178 6.16 -16.64 0.92
N TYR A 179 5.13 -16.13 1.63
CA TYR A 179 3.81 -16.75 1.62
C TYR A 179 3.21 -16.80 0.21
N LEU A 180 3.30 -15.69 -0.53
CA LEU A 180 2.80 -15.65 -1.90
C LEU A 180 3.64 -16.52 -2.85
N LEU A 181 4.95 -16.60 -2.65
CA LEU A 181 5.81 -17.50 -3.40
C LEU A 181 5.36 -18.96 -3.24
N ILE A 182 5.04 -19.40 -2.01
CA ILE A 182 4.54 -20.75 -1.72
C ILE A 182 3.19 -20.98 -2.41
N VAL A 183 2.25 -20.03 -2.32
CA VAL A 183 0.94 -20.13 -2.96
C VAL A 183 1.07 -20.22 -4.48
N LEU A 184 1.89 -19.36 -5.08
CA LEU A 184 2.14 -19.33 -6.52
C LEU A 184 2.84 -20.61 -7.00
N ALA A 185 3.78 -21.15 -6.23
CA ALA A 185 4.41 -22.43 -6.52
C ALA A 185 3.38 -23.57 -6.51
N ALA A 186 2.50 -23.61 -5.50
CA ALA A 186 1.42 -24.59 -5.44
C ALA A 186 0.46 -24.46 -6.63
N MET A 187 0.05 -23.23 -6.99
CA MET A 187 -0.78 -22.97 -8.16
C MET A 187 -0.12 -23.48 -9.45
N LEU A 188 1.17 -23.19 -9.65
CA LEU A 188 1.92 -23.66 -10.81
C LEU A 188 2.00 -25.19 -10.88
N LEU A 189 2.26 -25.86 -9.75
CA LEU A 189 2.29 -27.32 -9.67
C LEU A 189 0.92 -27.95 -10.00
N ILE A 190 -0.18 -27.31 -9.59
CA ILE A 190 -1.55 -27.71 -9.95
C ILE A 190 -1.81 -27.58 -11.46
N ALA A 191 -1.28 -26.51 -12.08
CA ALA A 191 -1.41 -26.28 -13.52
C ALA A 191 -0.58 -27.27 -14.35
N PHE A 192 0.44 -27.91 -13.76
CA PHE A 192 1.32 -28.86 -14.43
C PHE A 192 0.68 -30.25 -14.57
N LYS A 193 -0.19 -30.41 -15.57
CA LYS A 193 -0.98 -31.63 -15.82
C LYS A 193 -1.11 -31.98 -17.31
N PRO A 194 -1.43 -33.24 -17.67
CA PRO A 194 -1.50 -33.67 -19.07
C PRO A 194 -2.41 -32.82 -19.95
N ASP A 195 -3.66 -32.64 -19.52
CA ASP A 195 -4.62 -31.77 -20.20
C ASP A 195 -4.66 -30.40 -19.49
N LEU A 196 -4.08 -29.40 -20.12
CA LEU A 196 -4.05 -28.02 -19.63
C LEU A 196 -5.43 -27.34 -19.62
N SER A 197 -6.38 -27.84 -20.41
CA SER A 197 -7.75 -27.31 -20.49
C SER A 197 -8.70 -27.93 -19.46
N ALA A 198 -8.31 -29.04 -18.84
CA ALA A 198 -9.11 -29.67 -17.80
C ALA A 198 -9.31 -28.70 -16.61
N PRO A 199 -10.44 -28.76 -15.91
CA PRO A 199 -10.61 -28.02 -14.65
C PRO A 199 -9.69 -28.57 -13.54
N PRO A 200 -9.59 -27.88 -12.39
CA PRO A 200 -8.93 -28.39 -11.19
C PRO A 200 -9.55 -29.73 -10.75
N ARG A 201 -8.70 -30.74 -10.46
CA ARG A 201 -9.13 -32.13 -10.23
C ARG A 201 -9.70 -32.38 -8.82
N ASN A 202 -9.25 -31.64 -7.82
CA ASN A 202 -9.63 -31.83 -6.42
C ASN A 202 -10.00 -30.51 -5.75
N ALA A 203 -10.59 -30.58 -4.55
CA ALA A 203 -11.08 -29.41 -3.83
C ALA A 203 -9.97 -28.38 -3.51
N ALA A 204 -8.79 -28.84 -3.09
CA ALA A 204 -7.65 -27.97 -2.80
C ALA A 204 -7.19 -27.19 -4.05
N ALA A 205 -7.09 -27.87 -5.19
CA ALA A 205 -6.74 -27.25 -6.47
C ALA A 205 -7.81 -26.26 -6.95
N ALA A 206 -9.08 -26.58 -6.73
CA ALA A 206 -10.19 -25.70 -7.03
C ALA A 206 -10.13 -24.42 -6.16
N LEU A 207 -9.89 -24.55 -4.85
CA LEU A 207 -9.76 -23.39 -3.94
C LEU A 207 -8.56 -22.52 -4.28
N LEU A 208 -7.38 -23.11 -4.49
CA LEU A 208 -6.15 -22.38 -4.84
C LEU A 208 -6.25 -21.64 -6.17
N THR A 209 -7.12 -22.08 -7.08
CA THR A 209 -7.42 -21.36 -8.33
C THR A 209 -8.54 -20.33 -8.15
N ALA A 210 -9.61 -20.72 -7.46
CA ALA A 210 -10.83 -19.92 -7.35
C ALA A 210 -10.64 -18.67 -6.48
N ILE A 211 -9.88 -18.75 -5.38
CA ILE A 211 -9.68 -17.62 -4.45
C ILE A 211 -8.96 -16.46 -5.16
N PRO A 212 -7.76 -16.63 -5.76
CA PRO A 212 -7.14 -15.55 -6.54
C PRO A 212 -8.02 -15.07 -7.69
N LEU A 213 -8.72 -15.98 -8.37
CA LEU A 213 -9.62 -15.59 -9.46
C LEU A 213 -10.78 -14.71 -8.96
N GLN A 214 -11.37 -15.01 -7.81
CA GLN A 214 -12.43 -14.21 -7.21
C GLN A 214 -11.92 -12.81 -6.82
N PHE A 215 -10.72 -12.70 -6.24
CA PHE A 215 -10.10 -11.38 -6.01
C PHE A 215 -9.83 -10.64 -7.31
N ALA A 216 -9.35 -11.31 -8.35
CA ALA A 216 -9.10 -10.71 -9.66
C ALA A 216 -10.40 -10.19 -10.30
N LEU A 217 -11.50 -10.94 -10.20
CA LEU A 217 -12.80 -10.55 -10.73
C LEU A 217 -13.44 -9.42 -9.93
N TRP A 218 -13.33 -9.45 -8.59
CA TRP A 218 -13.73 -8.33 -7.76
C TRP A 218 -12.95 -7.07 -8.12
N PHE A 219 -11.62 -7.17 -8.27
CA PHE A 219 -10.77 -6.06 -8.69
C PHE A 219 -11.15 -5.54 -10.09
N ALA A 220 -11.47 -6.43 -11.03
CA ALA A 220 -11.96 -6.04 -12.35
C ALA A 220 -13.27 -5.24 -12.26
N LEU A 221 -14.20 -5.63 -11.39
CA LEU A 221 -15.43 -4.85 -11.13
C LEU A 221 -15.11 -3.47 -10.53
N VAL A 222 -14.11 -3.36 -9.66
CA VAL A 222 -13.63 -2.07 -9.13
C VAL A 222 -13.02 -1.20 -10.25
N ILE A 223 -12.24 -1.78 -11.17
CA ILE A 223 -11.70 -1.07 -12.34
C ILE A 223 -12.82 -0.55 -13.25
N VAL A 224 -13.89 -1.32 -13.43
CA VAL A 224 -15.08 -0.83 -14.17
C VAL A 224 -15.65 0.42 -13.48
N GLY A 225 -15.69 0.44 -12.15
CA GLY A 225 -16.01 1.62 -11.36
C GLY A 225 -15.14 2.82 -11.73
N PHE A 226 -13.80 2.67 -11.74
CA PHE A 226 -12.90 3.73 -12.20
C PHE A 226 -13.18 4.20 -13.63
N GLY A 227 -13.54 3.29 -14.54
CA GLY A 227 -13.97 3.66 -15.90
C GLY A 227 -15.22 4.54 -15.91
N VAL A 228 -16.18 4.27 -15.02
CA VAL A 228 -17.36 5.12 -14.80
C VAL A 228 -16.95 6.49 -14.22
N GLU A 229 -15.95 6.54 -13.32
CA GLU A 229 -15.40 7.81 -12.81
C GLU A 229 -14.90 8.70 -13.94
N PHE A 230 -14.11 8.13 -14.85
CA PHE A 230 -13.55 8.87 -15.99
C PHE A 230 -14.65 9.46 -16.88
N VAL A 231 -15.73 8.71 -17.12
CA VAL A 231 -16.89 9.21 -17.87
C VAL A 231 -17.59 10.33 -17.09
N TRP A 232 -17.77 10.17 -15.77
CA TRP A 232 -18.39 11.19 -14.92
C TRP A 232 -17.56 12.48 -14.85
N ILE A 233 -16.24 12.35 -14.78
CA ILE A 233 -15.25 13.44 -14.89
C ILE A 233 -15.37 14.14 -16.24
N ALA A 234 -15.42 13.39 -17.34
CA ALA A 234 -15.54 13.95 -18.69
C ALA A 234 -16.87 14.68 -18.92
N GLN A 235 -17.93 14.29 -18.22
CA GLN A 235 -19.21 14.99 -18.21
C GLN A 235 -19.19 16.29 -17.39
N GLY A 236 -18.13 16.55 -16.61
CA GLY A 236 -17.96 17.77 -15.80
C GLY A 236 -18.83 17.85 -14.54
N SER A 237 -19.63 16.81 -14.24
CA SER A 237 -20.52 16.77 -13.07
C SER A 237 -19.92 16.01 -11.88
N HIS A 238 -18.67 15.58 -11.98
CA HIS A 238 -17.94 14.96 -10.88
C HIS A 238 -17.64 15.99 -9.78
N PRO A 239 -17.83 15.70 -8.46
CA PRO A 239 -17.66 16.67 -7.39
C PRO A 239 -16.30 17.38 -7.35
N ASN A 240 -15.22 16.71 -7.76
CA ASN A 240 -13.89 17.34 -7.85
C ASN A 240 -13.70 18.28 -9.06
N ASN A 241 -14.62 18.27 -10.03
CA ASN A 241 -14.48 19.00 -11.30
C ASN A 241 -15.55 20.07 -11.50
N MET A 242 -16.54 20.15 -10.62
CA MET A 242 -17.56 21.19 -10.68
C MET A 242 -16.92 22.55 -10.40
N ALA A 243 -17.27 23.57 -11.20
CA ALA A 243 -16.75 24.93 -11.01
C ALA A 243 -17.16 25.54 -9.65
N VAL A 244 -18.32 25.13 -9.14
CA VAL A 244 -18.83 25.52 -7.82
C VAL A 244 -19.19 24.25 -7.08
N ALA A 245 -18.60 24.05 -5.90
CA ALA A 245 -18.88 22.90 -5.06
C ALA A 245 -20.33 22.94 -4.52
N PRO A 246 -20.98 21.77 -4.29
CA PRO A 246 -22.31 21.74 -3.70
C PRO A 246 -22.36 22.43 -2.32
N PRO A 247 -23.28 23.39 -2.10
CA PRO A 247 -23.41 24.08 -0.81
C PRO A 247 -23.72 23.11 0.34
N GLY A 248 -23.03 23.29 1.47
CA GLY A 248 -23.10 22.40 2.64
C GLY A 248 -22.33 21.08 2.49
N GLY A 249 -21.69 20.88 1.33
CA GLY A 249 -20.97 19.66 0.97
C GLY A 249 -19.59 19.52 1.58
N GLU A 250 -19.07 18.30 1.51
CA GLU A 250 -17.69 17.99 1.88
C GLU A 250 -16.67 18.74 1.00
N LYS A 251 -16.92 18.89 -0.30
CA LYS A 251 -16.03 19.58 -1.25
C LYS A 251 -16.05 21.09 -1.08
N GLU A 252 -17.20 21.67 -0.75
CA GLU A 252 -17.25 23.08 -0.37
C GLU A 252 -16.36 23.32 0.85
N ALA A 253 -16.46 22.46 1.87
CA ALA A 253 -15.63 22.57 3.07
C ALA A 253 -14.13 22.35 2.81
N GLU A 254 -13.77 21.41 1.93
CA GLU A 254 -12.37 21.14 1.55
C GLU A 254 -11.75 22.30 0.76
N PHE A 255 -12.50 22.88 -0.18
CA PHE A 255 -12.00 23.96 -1.06
C PHE A 255 -12.12 25.36 -0.47
N SER A 256 -12.88 25.53 0.62
CA SER A 256 -13.00 26.82 1.29
C SER A 256 -11.68 27.27 1.90
N GLU A 257 -11.42 28.57 1.89
CA GLU A 257 -10.35 29.17 2.69
C GLU A 257 -10.64 29.02 4.19
N GLY A 258 -9.60 29.07 5.03
CA GLY A 258 -9.74 28.88 6.48
C GLY A 258 -10.77 29.81 7.12
N ARG A 259 -10.81 31.08 6.70
CA ARG A 259 -11.80 32.08 7.15
C ARG A 259 -13.23 31.71 6.84
N ASP A 260 -13.50 31.28 5.62
CA ASP A 260 -14.84 30.90 5.20
C ASP A 260 -15.25 29.60 5.87
N LEU A 261 -14.31 28.65 6.02
CA LEU A 261 -14.57 27.42 6.75
C LEU A 261 -14.95 27.68 8.22
N MET A 262 -14.24 28.56 8.92
CA MET A 262 -14.58 28.94 10.29
C MET A 262 -15.96 29.59 10.37
N ARG A 263 -16.26 30.55 9.48
CA ARG A 263 -17.55 31.23 9.45
C ARG A 263 -18.71 30.27 9.19
N MET A 264 -18.55 29.36 8.23
CA MET A 264 -19.53 28.32 7.96
C MET A 264 -19.72 27.38 9.16
N GLY A 265 -18.64 27.04 9.86
CA GLY A 265 -18.66 26.22 11.07
C GLY A 265 -19.41 26.87 12.24
N LEU A 266 -19.27 28.19 12.39
CA LEU A 266 -19.92 28.99 13.44
C LEU A 266 -21.38 29.34 13.14
N ALA A 267 -21.83 29.23 11.89
CA ALA A 267 -23.16 29.69 11.46
C ALA A 267 -24.33 29.09 12.27
N GLY A 268 -24.19 27.86 12.77
CA GLY A 268 -25.17 27.18 13.62
C GLY A 268 -24.81 27.12 15.12
N SER A 269 -23.76 27.84 15.55
CA SER A 269 -23.35 27.83 16.95
C SER A 269 -24.36 28.54 17.85
N ARG A 270 -24.49 28.05 19.08
CA ARG A 270 -25.28 28.69 20.15
C ARG A 270 -24.40 29.43 21.16
N ASP A 271 -23.09 29.48 20.92
CA ASP A 271 -22.17 30.22 21.79
C ASP A 271 -22.46 31.73 21.67
N PRO A 272 -22.59 32.45 22.80
CA PRO A 272 -22.83 33.90 22.77
C PRO A 272 -21.78 34.69 21.99
N GLN A 273 -20.55 34.19 21.89
CA GLN A 273 -19.44 34.85 21.18
C GLN A 273 -19.35 34.43 19.71
N ALA A 274 -20.19 33.53 19.22
CA ALA A 274 -20.11 33.02 17.86
C ALA A 274 -20.28 34.09 16.78
N GLU A 275 -21.11 35.12 17.02
CA GLU A 275 -21.26 36.24 16.09
C GLU A 275 -19.98 37.06 15.99
N LEU A 276 -19.39 37.42 17.12
CA LEU A 276 -18.10 38.11 17.18
C LEU A 276 -16.99 37.32 16.49
N TRP A 277 -16.90 36.01 16.74
CA TRP A 277 -15.87 35.17 16.10
C TRP A 277 -16.06 35.04 14.59
N ARG A 278 -17.30 35.12 14.08
CA ARG A 278 -17.54 35.16 12.62
C ARG A 278 -17.03 36.44 11.98
N GLU A 279 -17.15 37.57 12.68
CA GLU A 279 -16.59 38.85 12.24
C GLU A 279 -15.07 38.84 12.36
N GLN A 280 -14.54 38.35 13.48
CA GLN A 280 -13.10 38.24 13.71
C GLN A 280 -12.42 37.35 12.66
N ALA A 281 -13.03 36.24 12.26
CA ALA A 281 -12.50 35.37 11.22
C ALA A 281 -12.31 36.05 9.85
N LEU A 282 -12.98 37.19 9.59
CA LEU A 282 -12.78 37.95 8.35
C LEU A 282 -11.52 38.82 8.36
N ILE A 283 -11.04 39.19 9.55
CA ILE A 283 -9.93 40.14 9.75
C ILE A 283 -8.68 39.47 10.32
N SER A 284 -8.83 38.37 11.04
CA SER A 284 -7.72 37.62 11.62
C SER A 284 -7.02 36.76 10.57
N GLU A 285 -5.72 36.59 10.74
CA GLU A 285 -4.97 35.54 10.05
C GLU A 285 -5.43 34.18 10.57
N ILE A 286 -5.59 33.23 9.66
CA ILE A 286 -5.96 31.86 9.99
C ILE A 286 -4.87 30.92 9.53
N TYR A 287 -4.33 30.18 10.48
CA TYR A 287 -3.24 29.26 10.24
C TYR A 287 -3.80 27.86 9.98
N GLY A 288 -3.49 27.31 8.81
CA GLY A 288 -3.81 25.93 8.46
C GLY A 288 -2.68 24.98 8.88
N THR A 289 -3.03 23.92 9.59
CA THR A 289 -2.14 22.79 9.90
C THR A 289 -2.89 21.48 9.61
N GLY A 290 -2.18 20.35 9.63
CA GLY A 290 -2.84 19.06 9.44
C GLY A 290 -1.88 17.88 9.39
N PRO A 291 -2.41 16.69 9.06
CA PRO A 291 -1.59 15.49 8.97
C PRO A 291 -0.72 15.52 7.71
N GLY A 292 0.47 16.13 7.81
CA GLY A 292 1.50 16.21 6.78
C GLY A 292 2.58 15.11 6.86
N LEU A 293 2.81 14.55 8.05
CA LEU A 293 3.80 13.50 8.31
C LEU A 293 3.14 12.13 8.28
N ARG A 294 2.60 11.76 7.12
CA ARG A 294 1.98 10.43 6.94
C ARG A 294 3.08 9.38 6.84
N GLY A 295 3.06 8.37 7.71
CA GLY A 295 3.98 7.22 7.65
C GLY A 295 5.45 7.51 7.94
N LEU A 296 5.74 7.95 9.17
CA LEU A 296 7.08 8.08 9.73
C LEU A 296 7.84 6.74 9.79
N PRO A 297 9.18 6.78 9.74
CA PRO A 297 10.00 5.59 9.58
C PRO A 297 9.86 4.63 10.75
N GLN A 298 9.81 3.32 10.45
CA GLN A 298 9.80 2.26 11.45
C GLN A 298 11.16 1.56 11.48
N ARG A 299 11.56 1.06 12.67
CA ARG A 299 12.82 0.32 12.79
C ARG A 299 12.80 -0.88 11.84
N ASN A 300 13.92 -1.10 11.16
CA ASN A 300 14.11 -2.16 10.15
C ASN A 300 13.08 -2.16 9.00
N GLN A 301 12.43 -1.03 8.70
CA GLN A 301 11.68 -0.90 7.45
C GLN A 301 12.62 -1.10 6.25
N LEU A 302 12.15 -1.82 5.22
CA LEU A 302 12.99 -2.14 4.07
C LEU A 302 13.34 -0.89 3.25
N THR A 303 12.39 0.03 3.09
CA THR A 303 12.51 1.22 2.26
C THR A 303 12.34 2.48 3.09
N ASN A 304 12.96 3.58 2.67
CA ASN A 304 12.68 4.89 3.23
C ASN A 304 11.48 5.52 2.53
N ARG A 305 10.65 6.28 3.25
CA ARG A 305 9.60 7.08 2.59
C ARG A 305 10.22 8.30 1.92
N GLU A 306 11.00 9.04 2.71
CA GLU A 306 11.87 10.13 2.29
C GLU A 306 13.33 9.77 2.62
N PRO A 307 14.33 10.31 1.88
CA PRO A 307 15.74 10.09 2.21
C PRO A 307 16.04 10.41 3.69
N MET A 308 16.71 9.50 4.38
CA MET A 308 17.06 9.67 5.79
C MET A 308 18.47 10.25 5.94
N GLU A 309 18.73 11.32 5.20
CA GLU A 309 20.02 11.99 5.14
C GLU A 309 19.87 13.51 5.06
N PHE A 310 20.82 14.24 5.63
CA PHE A 310 20.90 15.70 5.52
C PHE A 310 22.35 16.17 5.46
N ASP A 311 22.57 17.35 4.88
CA ASP A 311 23.89 17.97 4.77
C ASP A 311 24.07 19.02 5.87
N ASP A 312 25.22 18.97 6.53
CA ASP A 312 25.79 20.09 7.27
C ASP A 312 26.66 20.89 6.30
N GLU A 313 26.14 22.02 5.82
CA GLU A 313 26.84 22.89 4.87
C GLU A 313 28.05 23.59 5.51
N THR A 314 27.96 23.95 6.79
CA THR A 314 29.03 24.62 7.56
C THR A 314 30.26 23.73 7.65
N GLN A 315 30.04 22.46 7.96
CA GLN A 315 31.11 21.47 8.12
C GLN A 315 31.40 20.67 6.84
N ARG A 316 30.58 20.86 5.79
CA ARG A 316 30.60 20.12 4.50
C ARG A 316 30.56 18.61 4.69
N GLN A 317 29.64 18.16 5.53
CA GLN A 317 29.44 16.75 5.87
C GLN A 317 28.02 16.31 5.53
N ARG A 318 27.85 15.04 5.17
CA ARG A 318 26.53 14.43 5.05
C ARG A 318 26.33 13.44 6.18
N TRP A 319 25.19 13.55 6.85
CA TRP A 319 24.75 12.63 7.89
C TRP A 319 23.67 11.71 7.33
N VAL A 320 23.85 10.40 7.48
CA VAL A 320 22.93 9.38 6.97
C VAL A 320 22.49 8.45 8.10
N PHE A 321 21.19 8.23 8.27
CA PHE A 321 20.68 7.39 9.36
C PHE A 321 20.96 5.89 9.13
N SER A 322 21.58 5.24 10.11
CA SER A 322 21.75 3.79 10.19
C SER A 322 20.66 3.15 11.06
N HIS A 323 19.92 2.20 10.50
CA HIS A 323 18.94 1.40 11.23
C HIS A 323 19.56 0.36 12.16
N ASP A 324 20.77 -0.11 11.86
CA ASP A 324 21.45 -1.12 12.68
C ASP A 324 22.00 -0.48 13.96
N ARG A 325 22.66 0.68 13.82
CA ARG A 325 23.23 1.43 14.95
C ARG A 325 22.27 2.41 15.60
N MET A 326 21.16 2.75 14.93
CA MET A 326 20.19 3.74 15.38
C MET A 326 20.84 5.11 15.65
N ARG A 327 21.72 5.53 14.74
CA ARG A 327 22.49 6.79 14.78
C ARG A 327 22.66 7.32 13.35
N PHE A 328 22.98 8.59 13.22
CA PHE A 328 23.46 9.10 11.93
C PHE A 328 24.95 8.81 11.80
N GLU A 329 25.38 8.34 10.64
CA GLU A 329 26.78 8.13 10.28
C GLU A 329 27.18 9.19 9.25
N GLY A 330 28.30 9.86 9.52
CA GLY A 330 28.76 11.02 8.78
C GLY A 330 29.87 10.67 7.81
N TYR A 331 29.83 11.27 6.61
CA TYR A 331 30.98 11.30 5.70
C TYR A 331 31.18 12.68 5.08
N SER A 332 32.43 13.00 4.77
CA SER A 332 32.83 14.29 4.22
C SER A 332 32.37 14.43 2.78
N LEU A 333 31.78 15.57 2.43
CA LEU A 333 31.34 15.84 1.06
C LEU A 333 32.50 16.07 0.11
N VAL A 334 33.69 16.42 0.63
CA VAL A 334 34.90 16.76 -0.12
C VAL A 334 35.65 15.51 -0.59
N ASP A 335 35.98 14.62 0.33
CA ASP A 335 36.84 13.44 0.08
C ASP A 335 36.11 12.10 0.24
N LYS A 336 34.81 12.13 0.61
CA LYS A 336 33.93 10.96 0.79
C LYS A 336 34.41 9.97 1.86
N ARG A 337 35.26 10.39 2.78
CA ARG A 337 35.72 9.58 3.92
C ARG A 337 34.76 9.68 5.09
N ALA A 338 34.70 8.62 5.90
CA ALA A 338 33.91 8.60 7.13
C ALA A 338 34.44 9.64 8.14
N VAL A 339 33.53 10.32 8.84
CA VAL A 339 33.85 11.42 9.76
C VAL A 339 33.46 11.10 11.21
N GLY A 340 32.39 10.32 11.43
CA GLY A 340 31.96 9.90 12.76
C GLY A 340 30.49 9.51 12.82
N SER A 341 29.96 9.35 14.03
CA SER A 341 28.54 9.11 14.28
C SER A 341 27.92 10.24 15.10
N LEU A 342 26.63 10.47 14.90
CA LEU A 342 25.82 11.46 15.58
C LEU A 342 24.61 10.78 16.23
N GLY A 343 24.52 10.88 17.55
CA GLY A 343 23.46 10.34 18.38
C GLY A 343 22.64 11.44 19.07
N VAL A 344 21.64 11.01 19.84
CA VAL A 344 20.87 11.90 20.70
C VAL A 344 21.74 12.33 21.88
N ASP A 345 21.74 13.63 22.17
CA ASP A 345 22.42 14.23 23.32
C ASP A 345 23.88 13.78 23.44
N GLY A 346 24.61 13.82 22.32
CA GLY A 346 25.95 13.28 22.19
C GLY A 346 25.94 12.01 21.34
N ASP A 347 26.24 10.85 21.94
CA ASP A 347 26.40 9.58 21.21
C ASP A 347 25.30 8.54 21.56
N ALA A 348 24.19 8.90 22.21
CA ALA A 348 23.16 7.92 22.49
C ALA A 348 22.43 7.48 21.20
N ALA A 349 22.06 6.20 21.11
CA ALA A 349 21.22 5.73 20.01
C ALA A 349 19.82 6.37 20.07
N PHE A 350 19.26 6.68 18.90
CA PHE A 350 17.88 7.13 18.80
C PHE A 350 16.94 6.00 19.23
N PRO A 351 15.93 6.27 20.07
CA PRO A 351 14.93 5.27 20.45
C PRO A 351 14.10 4.75 19.27
N GLN A 352 13.86 5.61 18.28
CA GLN A 352 13.13 5.33 17.05
C GLN A 352 13.87 5.96 15.87
N PRO A 353 13.71 5.45 14.63
CA PRO A 353 14.35 6.06 13.49
C PRO A 353 13.91 7.52 13.31
N ALA A 354 14.88 8.41 13.08
CA ALA A 354 14.64 9.82 12.88
C ALA A 354 14.93 10.17 11.41
N GLN A 355 14.04 10.93 10.78
CA GLN A 355 14.23 11.46 9.43
C GLN A 355 14.39 12.99 9.48
N PRO A 356 15.04 13.60 8.50
CA PRO A 356 15.06 15.05 8.35
C PRO A 356 13.64 15.64 8.27
N GLY A 357 13.44 16.77 8.96
CA GLY A 357 12.24 17.60 8.91
C GLY A 357 12.57 19.02 8.47
N PRO A 358 11.64 19.97 8.61
CA PRO A 358 11.88 21.36 8.27
C PRO A 358 12.93 22.01 9.19
N GLU A 359 13.67 22.99 8.66
CA GLU A 359 14.53 23.90 9.43
C GLU A 359 15.53 23.23 10.39
N GLY A 360 16.22 22.17 9.95
CA GLY A 360 17.24 21.49 10.77
C GLY A 360 16.66 20.62 11.89
N LEU A 361 15.34 20.43 11.92
CA LEU A 361 14.70 19.46 12.82
C LEU A 361 14.87 18.04 12.30
N LEU A 362 14.92 17.09 13.22
CA LEU A 362 14.85 15.66 12.95
C LEU A 362 13.59 15.11 13.62
N VAL A 363 12.85 14.29 12.88
CA VAL A 363 11.52 13.86 13.27
C VAL A 363 11.48 12.34 13.38
N ALA A 364 11.12 11.85 14.56
CA ALA A 364 10.83 10.44 14.81
C ALA A 364 9.34 10.24 15.09
N ARG A 365 8.91 8.98 15.23
CA ARG A 365 7.49 8.64 15.44
C ARG A 365 6.86 9.29 16.67
N ASP A 366 7.63 9.53 17.72
CA ASP A 366 7.14 10.01 19.02
C ASP A 366 7.96 11.20 19.55
N ALA A 367 8.89 11.73 18.77
CA ALA A 367 9.79 12.79 19.22
C ALA A 367 10.24 13.69 18.07
N VAL A 368 10.52 14.94 18.41
CA VAL A 368 11.20 15.91 17.54
C VAL A 368 12.52 16.29 18.19
N TYR A 369 13.56 16.36 17.38
CA TYR A 369 14.90 16.73 17.75
C TYR A 369 15.37 17.91 16.90
N GLN A 370 16.41 18.59 17.36
CA GLN A 370 17.06 19.67 16.64
C GLN A 370 18.54 19.33 16.48
N TYR A 371 19.05 19.50 15.27
CA TYR A 371 20.47 19.38 15.02
C TYR A 371 21.16 20.73 15.20
N ASP A 372 22.16 20.76 16.08
CA ASP A 372 23.08 21.88 16.25
C ASP A 372 24.40 21.55 15.52
N SER A 373 24.69 22.30 14.46
CA SER A 373 25.89 22.14 13.63
C SER A 373 27.16 22.58 14.36
N ASP A 374 27.09 23.63 15.18
CA ASP A 374 28.25 24.18 15.89
C ASP A 374 28.69 23.22 17.01
N ALA A 375 27.72 22.75 17.80
CA ALA A 375 27.98 21.78 18.86
C ALA A 375 28.12 20.33 18.34
N ARG A 376 27.71 20.08 17.09
CA ARG A 376 27.58 18.74 16.49
C ARG A 376 26.76 17.78 17.36
N ARG A 377 25.61 18.25 17.84
CA ARG A 377 24.74 17.50 18.76
C ARG A 377 23.32 17.47 18.23
N VAL A 378 22.60 16.41 18.57
CA VAL A 378 21.16 16.32 18.35
C VAL A 378 20.46 16.45 19.69
N LEU A 379 19.72 17.54 19.87
CA LEU A 379 19.02 17.86 21.11
C LEU A 379 17.56 17.41 21.02
N PRO A 380 17.03 16.67 22.00
CA PRO A 380 15.60 16.34 22.04
C PRO A 380 14.79 17.60 22.36
N ARG A 381 13.84 17.97 21.49
CA ARG A 381 13.03 19.19 21.65
C ARG A 381 11.62 18.92 22.11
N ALA A 382 10.96 17.90 21.56
CA ALA A 382 9.62 17.53 21.97
C ALA A 382 9.48 16.01 22.04
N ARG A 383 8.66 15.54 22.98
CA ARG A 383 8.29 14.12 23.09
C ARG A 383 6.80 14.00 23.29
N LEU A 384 6.18 13.12 22.50
CA LEU A 384 4.78 12.76 22.64
C LEU A 384 4.59 11.80 23.83
N PRO A 385 3.39 11.77 24.42
CA PRO A 385 3.03 10.75 25.39
C PRO A 385 3.16 9.33 24.82
N ARG A 386 3.38 8.35 25.70
CA ARG A 386 3.52 6.95 25.30
C ARG A 386 2.30 6.46 24.51
N GLY A 387 2.57 5.86 23.35
CA GLY A 387 1.56 5.27 22.48
C GLY A 387 0.86 6.26 21.55
N GLU A 388 1.28 7.53 21.54
CA GLU A 388 0.94 8.49 20.49
C GLU A 388 1.99 8.46 19.38
N VAL A 389 1.55 8.75 18.15
CA VAL A 389 2.38 8.80 16.95
C VAL A 389 2.20 10.16 16.30
N LEU A 390 3.30 10.79 15.94
CA LEU A 390 3.33 12.05 15.25
C LEU A 390 2.76 11.93 13.84
N THR A 391 1.95 12.91 13.44
CA THR A 391 1.27 12.97 12.14
C THR A 391 1.37 14.34 11.47
N GLY A 392 1.80 15.40 12.16
CA GLY A 392 2.05 16.72 11.59
C GLY A 392 2.94 17.58 12.48
N LEU A 393 3.65 18.52 11.87
CA LEU A 393 4.52 19.50 12.53
C LEU A 393 4.50 20.77 11.68
N ASP A 394 4.03 21.88 12.26
CA ASP A 394 3.93 23.18 11.59
C ASP A 394 4.24 24.33 12.57
N LYS A 395 4.38 25.54 12.01
CA LYS A 395 4.45 26.79 12.78
C LYS A 395 3.14 27.56 12.63
N VAL A 396 2.67 28.14 13.72
CA VAL A 396 1.39 28.87 13.82
C VAL A 396 1.66 30.11 14.66
N GLY A 397 1.74 31.28 14.02
CA GLY A 397 2.18 32.51 14.69
C GLY A 397 3.52 32.31 15.40
N ASP A 398 3.55 32.62 16.69
CA ASP A 398 4.72 32.44 17.58
C ASP A 398 4.78 31.05 18.25
N SER A 399 3.94 30.11 17.81
CA SER A 399 3.86 28.75 18.36
C SER A 399 4.32 27.69 17.37
N ALA A 400 5.03 26.68 17.86
CA ALA A 400 5.21 25.41 17.15
C ALA A 400 4.03 24.50 17.47
N VAL A 401 3.44 23.90 16.44
CA VAL A 401 2.30 23.01 16.57
C VAL A 401 2.69 21.61 16.15
N LEU A 402 2.46 20.66 17.06
CA LEU A 402 2.76 19.25 16.87
C LEU A 402 1.44 18.48 16.90
N LEU A 403 1.12 17.76 15.82
CA LEU A 403 -0.09 16.98 15.70
C LEU A 403 0.21 15.49 15.83
N SER A 404 -0.32 14.82 16.86
CA SER A 404 -0.30 13.36 16.99
C SER A 404 -1.57 12.71 16.46
N ASP A 405 -1.63 11.38 16.49
CA ASP A 405 -2.84 10.60 16.23
C ASP A 405 -3.96 10.83 17.25
N ARG A 406 -3.69 11.53 18.37
CA ARG A 406 -4.64 11.75 19.47
C ARG A 406 -4.83 13.20 19.90
N ALA A 407 -3.87 14.09 19.68
CA ALA A 407 -3.95 15.46 20.15
C ALA A 407 -3.09 16.43 19.32
N LEU A 408 -3.48 17.70 19.39
CA LEU A 408 -2.71 18.85 18.93
C LEU A 408 -1.99 19.49 20.13
N TYR A 409 -0.69 19.74 19.99
CA TYR A 409 0.16 20.31 21.04
C TYR A 409 0.72 21.65 20.58
N PHE A 410 0.71 22.62 21.49
CA PHE A 410 1.25 23.96 21.26
C PHE A 410 2.50 24.15 22.10
N TYR A 411 3.59 24.59 21.47
CA TYR A 411 4.87 24.90 22.10
C TYR A 411 5.25 26.35 21.79
N ASP A 412 5.92 27.02 22.72
CA ASP A 412 6.41 28.39 22.52
C ASP A 412 7.69 28.36 21.69
N LEU A 413 7.72 29.05 20.54
CA LEU A 413 8.94 29.11 19.72
C LEU A 413 10.06 29.86 20.41
N ARG A 414 9.77 30.80 21.31
CA ARG A 414 10.80 31.56 22.03
C ARG A 414 11.59 30.69 23.00
N GLU A 415 10.98 29.62 23.51
CA GLU A 415 11.69 28.62 24.31
C GLU A 415 12.59 27.73 23.45
N LEU A 416 12.33 27.64 22.13
CA LEU A 416 13.19 26.92 21.19
C LEU A 416 14.55 27.62 21.04
N ASP A 417 14.54 28.95 20.97
CA ASP A 417 15.75 29.75 20.71
C ASP A 417 16.62 29.99 21.96
N ASN A 418 16.03 29.91 23.16
CA ASN A 418 16.66 30.33 24.41
C ASN A 418 17.07 29.19 25.35
N ASP A 419 16.62 27.95 25.11
CA ASP A 419 16.88 26.79 25.97
C ASP A 419 17.18 25.54 25.13
N ASP A 420 18.11 24.69 25.59
CA ASP A 420 18.47 23.40 24.99
C ASP A 420 17.59 22.23 25.48
N GLY A 421 16.72 22.49 26.46
CA GLY A 421 15.85 21.52 27.10
C GLY A 421 14.70 20.98 26.23
N VAL A 422 14.05 19.91 26.75
CA VAL A 422 12.82 19.38 26.16
C VAL A 422 11.66 20.33 26.49
N LEU A 423 11.05 20.88 25.46
CA LEU A 423 9.92 21.79 25.55
C LEU A 423 8.72 21.13 26.23
N LYS A 424 7.99 21.92 27.02
CA LYS A 424 6.72 21.51 27.60
C LYS A 424 5.58 22.11 26.79
N PRO A 425 4.56 21.32 26.43
CA PRO A 425 3.43 21.88 25.70
C PRO A 425 2.68 22.87 26.60
N ARG A 426 2.43 24.08 26.09
CA ARG A 426 1.58 25.08 26.75
C ARG A 426 0.14 24.61 26.80
N GLN A 427 -0.32 24.01 25.70
CA GLN A 427 -1.68 23.51 25.56
C GLN A 427 -1.68 22.15 24.85
N ARG A 428 -2.64 21.31 25.23
CA ARG A 428 -2.91 20.02 24.58
C ARG A 428 -4.41 19.91 24.28
N VAL A 429 -4.75 19.84 23.00
CA VAL A 429 -6.13 19.74 22.52
C VAL A 429 -6.35 18.32 22.01
N ALA A 430 -7.21 17.56 22.68
CA ALA A 430 -7.55 16.22 22.21
C ALA A 430 -8.26 16.28 20.85
N LEU A 431 -7.91 15.38 19.93
CA LEU A 431 -8.61 15.28 18.65
C LEU A 431 -10.06 14.83 18.88
N PRO A 432 -11.06 15.54 18.32
CA PRO A 432 -12.46 15.18 18.49
C PRO A 432 -12.89 13.98 17.61
N GLY A 433 -11.99 13.43 16.81
CA GLY A 433 -12.22 12.32 15.90
C GLY A 433 -10.95 11.51 15.68
N ARG A 434 -10.98 10.56 14.73
CA ARG A 434 -9.82 9.74 14.38
C ARG A 434 -8.90 10.48 13.42
N SER A 435 -7.59 10.35 13.62
CA SER A 435 -6.58 11.07 12.83
C SER A 435 -6.59 10.70 11.35
N GLY A 436 -6.92 9.45 11.00
CA GLY A 436 -7.03 9.01 9.60
C GLY A 436 -8.22 9.61 8.85
N ASP A 437 -9.18 10.21 9.55
CA ASP A 437 -10.31 10.92 8.93
C ASP A 437 -10.04 12.43 8.75
N LEU A 438 -9.01 12.96 9.43
CA LEU A 438 -8.69 14.37 9.49
C LEU A 438 -8.03 14.83 8.18
N VAL A 439 -8.55 15.90 7.58
CA VAL A 439 -7.97 16.54 6.40
C VAL A 439 -7.12 17.73 6.77
N ARG A 440 -7.67 18.63 7.59
CA ARG A 440 -6.99 19.85 8.03
C ARG A 440 -7.54 20.34 9.36
N ILE A 441 -6.77 21.23 9.97
CA ILE A 441 -7.09 21.99 11.16
C ILE A 441 -6.84 23.46 10.84
N ASP A 442 -7.81 24.31 11.07
CA ASP A 442 -7.69 25.76 10.91
C ASP A 442 -7.73 26.42 12.29
N LEU A 443 -6.77 27.32 12.55
CA LEU A 443 -6.52 27.94 13.84
C LEU A 443 -6.68 29.46 13.73
N MET A 444 -7.50 30.04 14.61
CA MET A 444 -7.63 31.49 14.75
C MET A 444 -7.27 31.87 16.18
N GLU A 445 -6.29 32.74 16.33
CA GLU A 445 -5.91 33.28 17.62
C GLU A 445 -7.01 34.18 18.18
N LEU A 446 -7.32 33.97 19.46
CA LEU A 446 -8.21 34.79 20.26
C LEU A 446 -7.38 35.49 21.34
N LEU A 447 -7.96 36.50 22.00
CA LEU A 447 -7.27 37.23 23.08
C LEU A 447 -6.90 36.32 24.27
N ASP A 448 -7.63 35.23 24.46
CA ASP A 448 -7.51 34.31 25.60
C ASP A 448 -7.32 32.84 25.16
N GLY A 449 -6.78 32.62 23.95
CA GLY A 449 -6.43 31.30 23.45
C GLY A 449 -6.70 31.14 21.96
N TYR A 450 -7.35 30.05 21.56
CA TYR A 450 -7.58 29.71 20.14
C TYR A 450 -9.01 29.24 19.86
N LEU A 451 -9.51 29.60 18.68
CA LEU A 451 -10.61 28.87 18.04
C LEU A 451 -10.02 27.88 17.03
N VAL A 452 -10.34 26.60 17.21
CA VAL A 452 -9.77 25.50 16.43
C VAL A 452 -10.88 24.79 15.66
N SER A 453 -10.76 24.75 14.33
CA SER A 453 -11.68 24.07 13.42
C SER A 453 -11.04 22.81 12.86
N PHE A 454 -11.60 21.63 13.19
CA PHE A 454 -11.19 20.34 12.65
C PHE A 454 -12.12 19.92 11.51
N LEU A 455 -11.56 19.54 10.36
CA LEU A 455 -12.31 19.04 9.20
C LEU A 455 -12.03 17.55 8.98
N PHE A 456 -13.08 16.71 9.06
CA PHE A 456 -12.99 15.27 8.89
C PHE A 456 -13.71 14.82 7.61
N THR A 457 -12.99 14.75 6.49
CA THR A 457 -13.53 14.40 5.16
C THR A 457 -12.65 13.43 4.36
N TYR A 458 -11.51 12.98 4.91
CA TYR A 458 -10.41 12.43 4.10
C TYR A 458 -10.79 11.26 3.17
N ALA A 459 -11.63 10.34 3.65
CA ALA A 459 -12.08 9.17 2.89
C ALA A 459 -13.57 9.19 2.52
N SER A 460 -14.22 10.36 2.54
CA SER A 460 -15.66 10.51 2.28
C SER A 460 -16.12 9.98 0.91
N HIS A 461 -15.23 10.01 -0.08
CA HIS A 461 -15.46 9.56 -1.45
C HIS A 461 -15.52 8.03 -1.60
N ASN A 462 -15.17 7.26 -0.57
CA ASN A 462 -15.13 5.80 -0.62
C ASN A 462 -15.79 5.15 0.63
N ALA A 463 -15.86 3.82 0.66
CA ALA A 463 -16.51 3.06 1.73
C ALA A 463 -15.76 3.09 3.07
N GLU A 464 -14.66 3.83 3.18
CA GLU A 464 -13.89 4.06 4.40
C GLU A 464 -14.22 5.42 5.01
N GLY A 465 -13.69 5.62 6.22
CA GLY A 465 -13.73 6.88 6.94
C GLY A 465 -15.10 7.28 7.46
N VAL A 466 -15.09 8.26 8.34
CA VAL A 466 -16.30 8.80 8.97
C VAL A 466 -17.25 9.45 7.95
N LEU A 467 -18.52 9.65 8.31
CA LEU A 467 -19.37 10.57 7.57
C LEU A 467 -18.83 11.99 7.75
N PRO A 468 -18.77 12.82 6.69
CA PRO A 468 -18.03 14.07 6.73
C PRO A 468 -18.63 15.07 7.73
N TYR A 469 -17.76 15.67 8.54
CA TYR A 469 -18.17 16.71 9.47
C TYR A 469 -17.03 17.69 9.79
N GLN A 470 -17.42 18.85 10.31
CA GLN A 470 -16.53 19.85 10.87
C GLN A 470 -16.85 20.03 12.36
N GLN A 471 -15.82 20.17 13.20
CA GLN A 471 -15.95 20.41 14.64
C GLN A 471 -15.12 21.63 15.05
N LEU A 472 -15.75 22.56 15.76
CA LEU A 472 -15.10 23.75 16.29
C LEU A 472 -14.98 23.62 17.82
N LEU A 473 -13.78 23.87 18.32
CA LEU A 473 -13.46 23.90 19.73
C LEU A 473 -12.83 25.26 20.06
N ARG A 474 -13.22 25.86 21.19
CA ARG A 474 -12.46 26.95 21.81
C ARG A 474 -11.49 26.34 22.81
N VAL A 475 -10.26 26.83 22.80
CA VAL A 475 -9.18 26.45 23.70
C VAL A 475 -8.79 27.71 24.45
N ASP A 476 -8.91 27.72 25.77
CA ASP A 476 -8.47 28.86 26.57
C ASP A 476 -6.95 28.80 26.86
N ASP A 477 -6.39 29.88 27.41
CA ASP A 477 -4.98 29.97 27.80
C ASP A 477 -4.55 28.89 28.82
N ALA A 478 -5.50 28.37 29.61
CA ALA A 478 -5.27 27.27 30.55
C ALA A 478 -5.33 25.88 29.87
N GLY A 479 -5.57 25.83 28.56
CA GLY A 479 -5.67 24.61 27.78
C GLY A 479 -7.01 23.88 27.91
N ARG A 480 -8.04 24.49 28.52
CA ARG A 480 -9.38 23.93 28.60
C ARG A 480 -10.04 24.00 27.23
N THR A 481 -10.59 22.87 26.80
CA THR A 481 -11.27 22.75 25.52
C THR A 481 -12.78 22.77 25.72
N THR A 482 -13.50 23.61 24.96
CA THR A 482 -14.95 23.72 24.98
C THR A 482 -15.52 23.56 23.56
N PRO A 483 -16.47 22.63 23.33
CA PRO A 483 -17.12 22.51 22.03
C PRO A 483 -17.97 23.75 21.71
N VAL A 484 -17.68 24.41 20.60
CA VAL A 484 -18.40 25.63 20.16
C VAL A 484 -19.48 25.29 19.15
N ALA A 485 -19.16 24.45 18.17
CA ALA A 485 -20.08 24.06 17.11
C ALA A 485 -19.69 22.73 16.48
N ARG A 486 -20.68 22.03 15.93
CA ARG A 486 -20.48 20.87 15.08
C ARG A 486 -21.38 20.99 13.85
N ARG A 487 -20.79 20.90 12.66
CA ARG A 487 -21.49 20.95 11.38
C ARG A 487 -21.37 19.60 10.68
N GLN A 488 -22.49 18.92 10.49
CA GLN A 488 -22.54 17.75 9.60
C GLN A 488 -22.52 18.23 8.16
N LEU A 489 -21.72 17.59 7.31
CA LEU A 489 -21.59 17.95 5.90
C LEU A 489 -22.39 16.94 5.05
N SER A 490 -22.96 17.41 3.94
CA SER A 490 -23.58 16.49 2.98
C SER A 490 -22.53 15.71 2.20
N LEU A 491 -22.89 14.48 1.82
CA LEU A 491 -22.08 13.68 0.91
C LEU A 491 -22.24 14.19 -0.52
N ASP A 492 -21.15 14.63 -1.12
CA ASP A 492 -21.16 15.05 -2.52
C ASP A 492 -21.11 13.85 -3.47
N TYR A 493 -20.64 12.71 -2.98
CA TYR A 493 -20.67 11.44 -3.71
C TYR A 493 -21.93 10.63 -3.39
N PRO A 494 -22.69 10.20 -4.41
CA PRO A 494 -23.83 9.30 -4.19
C PRO A 494 -23.43 8.00 -3.49
N ILE A 495 -24.34 7.43 -2.70
CA ILE A 495 -24.10 6.16 -1.97
C ILE A 495 -23.65 5.03 -2.92
N ALA A 496 -24.22 4.96 -4.13
CA ALA A 496 -23.85 3.96 -5.13
C ALA A 496 -22.40 4.13 -5.63
N TRP A 497 -21.85 5.33 -5.58
CA TRP A 497 -20.45 5.61 -5.90
C TRP A 497 -19.55 5.29 -4.70
N ARG A 498 -19.85 5.90 -3.53
CA ARG A 498 -19.06 5.76 -2.31
C ARG A 498 -18.81 4.29 -1.95
N TYR A 499 -19.82 3.44 -2.09
CA TYR A 499 -19.76 2.02 -1.71
C TYR A 499 -19.49 1.04 -2.87
N GLN A 500 -19.07 1.51 -4.05
CA GLN A 500 -18.88 0.66 -5.23
C GLN A 500 -17.89 -0.49 -5.06
N ASN A 501 -16.82 -0.26 -4.29
CA ASN A 501 -15.83 -1.27 -3.96
C ASN A 501 -16.33 -2.26 -2.89
N TRP A 502 -17.39 -1.92 -2.16
CA TRP A 502 -17.94 -2.71 -1.06
C TRP A 502 -19.09 -3.61 -1.51
N TYR A 503 -20.13 -3.07 -2.16
CA TYR A 503 -21.37 -3.85 -2.41
C TYR A 503 -21.22 -4.97 -3.45
N THR A 504 -20.18 -4.93 -4.29
CA THR A 504 -19.92 -5.99 -5.28
C THR A 504 -19.52 -7.30 -4.61
N SER A 505 -18.86 -7.22 -3.45
CA SER A 505 -18.59 -8.34 -2.56
C SER A 505 -18.09 -7.83 -1.19
N PRO A 506 -18.97 -7.63 -0.19
CA PRO A 506 -18.58 -7.14 1.13
C PRO A 506 -17.54 -8.00 1.84
N LEU A 507 -17.57 -9.33 1.64
CA LEU A 507 -16.62 -10.25 2.26
C LEU A 507 -15.22 -10.13 1.66
N LEU A 508 -15.10 -10.12 0.32
CA LEU A 508 -13.81 -9.88 -0.35
C LEU A 508 -13.26 -8.49 -0.03
N TYR A 509 -14.09 -7.46 0.07
CA TYR A 509 -13.66 -6.12 0.50
C TYR A 509 -12.98 -6.18 1.88
N ARG A 510 -13.63 -6.81 2.87
CA ARG A 510 -13.05 -6.95 4.22
C ARG A 510 -11.80 -7.82 4.22
N ALA A 511 -11.83 -8.95 3.50
CA ALA A 511 -10.68 -9.84 3.39
C ALA A 511 -9.48 -9.13 2.75
N GLN A 512 -9.71 -8.33 1.71
CA GLN A 512 -8.67 -7.53 1.05
C GLN A 512 -8.01 -6.56 2.04
N LYS A 513 -8.80 -5.82 2.84
CA LYS A 513 -8.26 -4.89 3.83
C LYS A 513 -7.43 -5.61 4.89
N ALA A 514 -7.91 -6.74 5.39
CA ALA A 514 -7.17 -7.56 6.34
C ALA A 514 -5.85 -8.08 5.76
N LEU A 515 -5.86 -8.55 4.50
CA LEU A 515 -4.67 -9.05 3.81
C LEU A 515 -3.64 -7.94 3.56
N LEU A 516 -4.08 -6.74 3.14
CA LEU A 516 -3.17 -5.61 2.90
C LEU A 516 -2.57 -5.03 4.19
N ALA A 517 -3.25 -5.19 5.33
CA ALA A 517 -2.78 -4.76 6.64
C ALA A 517 -1.90 -5.83 7.33
N LEU A 518 -1.74 -7.02 6.73
CA LEU A 518 -0.91 -8.06 7.30
C LEU A 518 0.53 -7.55 7.43
N HIS A 519 1.05 -7.54 8.65
CA HIS A 519 2.39 -7.07 9.00
C HIS A 519 2.66 -5.57 8.71
N SER A 520 1.64 -4.71 8.67
CA SER A 520 1.84 -3.26 8.45
C SER A 520 2.28 -2.48 9.69
N GLY A 521 2.05 -3.03 10.88
CA GLY A 521 2.06 -2.25 12.12
C GLY A 521 0.93 -1.21 12.16
N TYR A 522 0.95 -0.32 13.14
CA TYR A 522 0.00 0.78 13.26
C TYR A 522 0.34 1.92 12.28
N LEU A 523 -0.68 2.32 11.52
CA LEU A 523 -0.64 3.39 10.52
C LEU A 523 -1.70 4.46 10.88
N PRO A 524 -1.30 5.65 11.37
CA PRO A 524 -2.23 6.69 11.78
C PRO A 524 -3.20 7.11 10.67
N GLU A 525 -2.74 7.17 9.42
CA GLU A 525 -3.56 7.51 8.26
C GLU A 525 -4.65 6.48 7.92
N ARG A 526 -4.73 5.38 8.68
CA ARG A 526 -5.75 4.32 8.57
C ARG A 526 -6.55 4.11 9.84
N ASP A 527 -6.26 4.84 10.91
CA ASP A 527 -7.15 4.90 12.05
C ASP A 527 -8.36 5.75 11.65
N MET A 528 -9.42 5.09 11.20
CA MET A 528 -10.61 5.70 10.62
C MET A 528 -11.87 5.21 11.34
N ALA A 529 -12.81 6.11 11.63
CA ALA A 529 -14.10 5.78 12.23
C ALA A 529 -15.14 5.37 11.16
N THR A 530 -14.82 4.31 10.40
CA THR A 530 -15.65 3.83 9.30
C THR A 530 -17.03 3.35 9.81
N PRO A 531 -18.15 3.99 9.40
CA PRO A 531 -19.49 3.61 9.83
C PRO A 531 -19.94 2.31 9.15
N GLN A 532 -21.01 1.71 9.66
CA GLN A 532 -21.69 0.64 8.94
C GLN A 532 -22.25 1.16 7.61
N ALA A 533 -22.17 0.34 6.56
CA ALA A 533 -22.73 0.70 5.26
C ALA A 533 -24.24 0.99 5.39
N PRO A 534 -24.77 2.04 4.75
CA PRO A 534 -26.18 2.42 4.86
C PRO A 534 -27.09 1.37 4.21
N ARG A 535 -28.38 1.34 4.61
CA ARG A 535 -29.37 0.38 4.11
C ARG A 535 -29.42 0.32 2.58
N THR A 536 -29.33 1.45 1.89
CA THR A 536 -29.31 1.51 0.42
C THR A 536 -28.15 0.70 -0.18
N ALA A 537 -26.94 0.85 0.36
CA ALA A 537 -25.79 0.06 -0.09
C ALA A 537 -25.95 -1.43 0.25
N GLN A 538 -26.53 -1.75 1.42
CA GLN A 538 -26.83 -3.12 1.81
C GLN A 538 -27.86 -3.77 0.88
N TRP A 539 -28.88 -3.04 0.44
CA TRP A 539 -29.87 -3.51 -0.53
C TRP A 539 -29.24 -3.78 -1.91
N ILE A 540 -28.36 -2.90 -2.39
CA ILE A 540 -27.61 -3.13 -3.63
C ILE A 540 -26.78 -4.42 -3.49
N ALA A 541 -26.02 -4.58 -2.39
CA ALA A 541 -25.24 -5.79 -2.14
C ALA A 541 -26.13 -7.04 -2.08
N GLY A 542 -27.27 -6.97 -1.39
CA GLY A 542 -28.25 -8.06 -1.29
C GLY A 542 -28.85 -8.45 -2.64
N ALA A 543 -29.18 -7.48 -3.48
CA ALA A 543 -29.68 -7.72 -4.83
C ALA A 543 -28.61 -8.40 -5.70
N LEU A 544 -27.35 -7.92 -5.66
CA LEU A 544 -26.25 -8.54 -6.40
C LEU A 544 -25.92 -9.95 -5.91
N LEU A 545 -26.02 -10.20 -4.60
CA LEU A 545 -25.88 -11.54 -4.01
C LEU A 545 -27.01 -12.47 -4.48
N LEU A 546 -28.26 -12.00 -4.47
CA LEU A 546 -29.40 -12.77 -4.98
C LEU A 546 -29.23 -13.12 -6.45
N LEU A 547 -28.83 -12.15 -7.29
CA LEU A 547 -28.52 -12.39 -8.70
C LEU A 547 -27.39 -13.40 -8.88
N SER A 548 -26.35 -13.34 -8.03
CA SER A 548 -25.27 -14.33 -8.02
C SER A 548 -25.78 -15.74 -7.74
N VAL A 549 -26.63 -15.90 -6.72
CA VAL A 549 -27.24 -17.18 -6.33
C VAL A 549 -28.16 -17.72 -7.42
N LEU A 550 -29.04 -16.89 -7.99
CA LEU A 550 -29.93 -17.29 -9.08
C LEU A 550 -29.12 -17.71 -10.32
N GLY A 551 -28.07 -16.94 -10.65
CA GLY A 551 -27.14 -17.30 -11.73
C GLY A 551 -26.41 -18.62 -11.47
N ALA A 552 -26.05 -18.91 -10.22
CA ALA A 552 -25.43 -20.18 -9.83
C ALA A 552 -26.42 -21.35 -9.91
N LEU A 553 -27.65 -21.19 -9.41
CA LEU A 553 -28.71 -22.19 -9.51
C LEU A 553 -29.05 -22.52 -10.97
N TRP A 554 -29.02 -21.53 -11.85
CA TRP A 554 -29.15 -21.74 -13.29
C TRP A 554 -27.92 -22.43 -13.88
N ARG A 555 -26.71 -22.05 -13.48
CA ARG A 555 -25.47 -22.57 -14.08
C ARG A 555 -25.12 -24.00 -13.64
N LEU A 556 -25.20 -24.30 -12.35
CA LEU A 556 -24.68 -25.53 -11.75
C LEU A 556 -25.26 -26.83 -12.34
N PRO A 557 -26.58 -26.94 -12.65
CA PRO A 557 -27.16 -28.12 -13.29
C PRO A 557 -26.51 -28.45 -14.64
N ARG A 558 -26.02 -27.42 -15.36
CA ARG A 558 -25.38 -27.53 -16.67
C ARG A 558 -23.89 -27.88 -16.59
N THR A 559 -23.35 -28.19 -15.41
CA THR A 559 -21.93 -28.54 -15.22
C THR A 559 -21.76 -30.00 -14.82
N ALA A 560 -20.60 -30.59 -15.10
CA ALA A 560 -20.26 -31.96 -14.68
C ALA A 560 -19.82 -32.06 -13.19
N LEU A 561 -20.14 -31.06 -12.36
CA LEU A 561 -19.75 -31.02 -10.95
C LEU A 561 -20.54 -32.03 -10.11
N SER A 562 -19.87 -32.64 -9.11
CA SER A 562 -20.49 -33.48 -8.10
C SER A 562 -21.45 -32.68 -7.19
N ARG A 563 -22.38 -33.35 -6.51
CA ARG A 563 -23.32 -32.67 -5.59
C ARG A 563 -22.61 -31.84 -4.51
N PRO A 564 -21.58 -32.36 -3.79
CA PRO A 564 -20.84 -31.55 -2.83
C PRO A 564 -20.19 -30.32 -3.45
N ALA A 565 -19.60 -30.45 -4.64
CA ALA A 565 -18.98 -29.32 -5.33
C ALA A 565 -20.02 -28.27 -5.76
N ARG A 566 -21.21 -28.68 -6.20
CA ARG A 566 -22.31 -27.76 -6.52
C ARG A 566 -22.77 -26.99 -5.30
N ILE A 567 -22.94 -27.66 -4.15
CA ILE A 567 -23.30 -27.01 -2.88
C ILE A 567 -22.21 -26.01 -2.47
N ALA A 568 -20.93 -26.39 -2.56
CA ALA A 568 -19.83 -25.50 -2.23
C ALA A 568 -19.80 -24.25 -3.12
N TRP A 569 -20.04 -24.39 -4.43
CA TRP A 569 -20.11 -23.24 -5.34
C TRP A 569 -21.34 -22.37 -5.10
N LEU A 570 -22.50 -22.97 -4.78
CA LEU A 570 -23.69 -22.22 -4.40
C LEU A 570 -23.44 -21.39 -3.13
N ALA A 571 -22.82 -22.00 -2.11
CA ALA A 571 -22.42 -21.31 -0.89
C ALA A 571 -21.41 -20.18 -1.17
N ALA A 572 -20.43 -20.43 -2.04
CA ALA A 572 -19.47 -19.39 -2.45
C ALA A 572 -20.17 -18.22 -3.16
N CYS A 573 -21.14 -18.47 -4.05
CA CYS A 573 -21.92 -17.42 -4.71
C CYS A 573 -22.80 -16.64 -3.71
N ALA A 574 -23.37 -17.32 -2.72
CA ALA A 574 -24.16 -16.70 -1.65
C ALA A 574 -23.32 -15.86 -0.67
N ALA A 575 -22.03 -16.19 -0.49
CA ALA A 575 -21.14 -15.48 0.42
C ALA A 575 -20.32 -14.36 -0.25
N LEU A 576 -19.87 -14.60 -1.49
CA LEU A 576 -18.92 -13.73 -2.20
C LEU A 576 -19.56 -12.98 -3.37
N GLY A 577 -20.82 -13.24 -3.70
CA GLY A 577 -21.54 -12.50 -4.74
C GLY A 577 -21.02 -12.77 -6.16
N LEU A 578 -21.06 -11.73 -7.00
CA LEU A 578 -20.76 -11.83 -8.43
C LEU A 578 -19.36 -12.39 -8.74
N PRO A 579 -18.27 -12.03 -8.00
CA PRO A 579 -16.95 -12.61 -8.23
C PRO A 579 -16.92 -14.14 -8.18
N ALA A 580 -17.68 -14.78 -7.28
CA ALA A 580 -17.76 -16.24 -7.22
C ALA A 580 -18.54 -16.83 -8.39
N LEU A 581 -19.65 -16.20 -8.81
CA LEU A 581 -20.40 -16.63 -10.00
C LEU A 581 -19.55 -16.54 -11.27
N MET A 582 -18.85 -15.42 -11.46
CA MET A 582 -17.94 -15.22 -12.59
C MET A 582 -16.80 -16.25 -12.57
N SER A 583 -16.24 -16.55 -11.39
CA SER A 583 -15.22 -17.59 -11.21
C SER A 583 -15.74 -18.99 -11.59
N LEU A 584 -16.95 -19.36 -11.15
CA LEU A 584 -17.63 -20.59 -11.55
C LEU A 584 -17.77 -20.71 -13.07
N TRP A 585 -18.16 -19.61 -13.74
CA TRP A 585 -18.33 -19.57 -15.19
C TRP A 585 -17.02 -19.77 -15.94
N LEU A 586 -15.93 -19.17 -15.45
CA LEU A 586 -14.61 -19.25 -16.08
C LEU A 586 -13.96 -20.62 -15.87
N ILE A 587 -14.08 -21.21 -14.68
CA ILE A 587 -13.44 -22.49 -14.35
C ILE A 587 -14.20 -23.68 -14.98
N TYR A 588 -15.53 -23.69 -14.91
CA TYR A 588 -16.33 -24.87 -15.34
C TYR A 588 -17.15 -24.59 -16.60
N ARG A 589 -16.85 -25.35 -17.66
CA ARG A 589 -17.60 -25.33 -18.92
C ARG A 589 -18.98 -25.98 -18.77
N PRO A 590 -19.96 -25.62 -19.62
CA PRO A 590 -21.19 -26.38 -19.73
C PRO A 590 -20.85 -27.83 -20.11
N ARG A 591 -21.67 -28.77 -19.64
CA ARG A 591 -21.63 -30.16 -20.09
C ARG A 591 -21.92 -30.18 -21.59
N GLU A 592 -21.07 -30.84 -22.36
CA GLU A 592 -21.38 -31.14 -23.76
C GLU A 592 -22.62 -32.03 -23.78
N THR A 593 -23.72 -31.49 -24.29
CA THR A 593 -24.87 -32.29 -24.73
C THR A 593 -24.46 -32.85 -26.08
N LEU A 594 -24.09 -34.12 -26.11
CA LEU A 594 -24.12 -34.85 -27.37
C LEU A 594 -25.59 -34.85 -27.78
N ASP A 595 -25.94 -34.05 -28.79
CA ASP A 595 -27.21 -34.25 -29.48
C ASP A 595 -27.28 -35.73 -29.82
N GLU A 596 -28.39 -36.38 -29.48
CA GLU A 596 -28.64 -37.77 -29.82
C GLU A 596 -28.41 -37.91 -31.32
N LEU A 597 -27.26 -38.44 -31.71
CA LEU A 597 -27.02 -38.88 -33.08
C LEU A 597 -28.23 -39.74 -33.42
N PRO A 598 -28.98 -39.44 -34.51
CA PRO A 598 -30.14 -40.22 -34.86
C PRO A 598 -29.69 -41.67 -34.87
N SER A 599 -30.26 -42.45 -33.94
CA SER A 599 -30.00 -43.88 -33.82
C SER A 599 -30.10 -44.42 -35.23
N ALA A 600 -28.96 -44.88 -35.76
CA ALA A 600 -28.91 -45.43 -37.11
C ALA A 600 -30.03 -46.46 -37.19
N GLN A 601 -31.09 -46.12 -37.91
CA GLN A 601 -32.13 -47.07 -38.24
C GLN A 601 -31.39 -48.19 -38.94
N ALA A 602 -31.35 -49.35 -38.27
CA ALA A 602 -30.82 -50.56 -38.87
C ALA A 602 -31.57 -50.74 -40.19
N ALA A 603 -30.85 -50.61 -41.30
CA ALA A 603 -31.36 -50.92 -42.62
C ALA A 603 -31.63 -52.43 -42.64
N MET A 604 -32.88 -52.80 -42.33
CA MET A 604 -33.48 -54.05 -42.77
C MET A 604 -34.37 -53.72 -43.96
N ALA A 605 -33.80 -53.83 -45.17
CA ALA A 605 -34.47 -54.20 -46.40
C ALA A 605 -33.40 -54.55 -47.45
#